data_AF-A0AA37LZJ7-F1
#
_entry.id   AF-A0AA37LZJ7-F1
#
_cell.length_a   1.000
_cell.length_b   1.000
_cell.length_c   1.000
_cell.angle_alpha   90.00
_cell.angle_beta   90.00
_cell.angle_gamma   90.00
#
_symmetry.space_group_name_H-M   'P 1'
#
loop_
_entity.id
_entity.type
_entity.pdbx_description
1 polymer ?
#
loop_
_entity_poly.entity_id
_entity_poly.type
_entity_poly.pdbx_seq_one_letter_code
_entity_poly.pdbx_strand_id
1 'polypeptide(L)'
;MSSLYEMIVVAILQGKTLASNKRGVFFGKSGHVSRREISEHIAEAGSQLGLLTTREVRRITLEEAAGKLLRFDADVTELGLASRSRTRADLARELGWQPTKIKVDFLVNFKRVWEVVVEESSK
;
A
#
# COMPACT_ATOMS: atom_id res chain seq x y z
N MET A 1 0.93 -3.73 17.04
CA MET A 1 -0.52 -3.98 17.10
C MET A 1 -1.24 -2.65 16.93
N SER A 2 -2.37 -2.64 16.23
CA SER A 2 -2.95 -1.42 15.63
C SER A 2 -3.65 -0.55 16.68
N SER A 3 -3.14 0.67 16.88
CA SER A 3 -3.73 1.67 17.80
C SER A 3 -5.23 1.88 17.58
N LEU A 4 -5.75 1.69 16.36
CA LEU A 4 -7.17 1.84 16.07
C LEU A 4 -8.04 0.78 16.77
N TYR A 5 -7.59 -0.47 16.80
CA TYR A 5 -8.36 -1.56 17.41
C TYR A 5 -8.49 -1.34 18.92
N GLU A 6 -7.38 -0.98 19.57
CA GLU A 6 -7.35 -0.64 20.99
C GLU A 6 -8.27 0.53 21.31
N MET A 7 -8.25 1.59 20.48
CA MET A 7 -9.15 2.74 20.65
C MET A 7 -10.63 2.37 20.55
N ILE A 8 -11.00 1.47 19.63
CA ILE A 8 -12.37 0.97 19.49
C ILE A 8 -12.78 0.18 20.74
N VAL A 9 -11.93 -0.74 21.21
CA VAL A 9 -12.20 -1.56 22.40
C VAL A 9 -12.34 -0.67 23.65
N VAL A 10 -11.43 0.27 23.85
CA VAL A 10 -11.49 1.23 24.97
C VAL A 10 -12.78 2.04 24.91
N ALA A 11 -13.19 2.54 23.74
CA ALA A 11 -14.43 3.27 23.59
C ALA A 11 -15.67 2.43 23.96
N ILE A 12 -15.70 1.15 23.57
CA ILE A 12 -16.77 0.22 23.95
C ILE A 12 -16.81 -0.01 25.46
N LEU A 13 -15.65 -0.27 26.08
CA LEU A 13 -15.55 -0.49 27.52
C LEU A 13 -15.92 0.75 28.35
N GLN A 14 -15.73 1.95 27.80
CA GLN A 14 -16.16 3.22 28.38
C GLN A 14 -17.66 3.50 28.19
N GLY A 15 -18.41 2.60 27.55
CA GLY A 15 -19.83 2.78 27.28
C GLY A 15 -20.13 3.80 26.18
N LYS A 16 -19.16 4.16 25.34
CA LYS A 16 -19.42 5.06 24.19
C LYS A 16 -20.24 4.33 23.13
N THR A 17 -21.26 4.99 22.62
CA THR A 17 -22.03 4.50 21.48
C THR A 17 -21.23 4.67 20.20
N LEU A 18 -20.82 3.55 19.59
CA LEU A 18 -20.15 3.55 18.28
C LEU A 18 -21.13 3.13 17.18
N ALA A 19 -20.86 3.60 15.96
CA ALA A 19 -21.56 3.06 14.79
C ALA A 19 -21.28 1.56 14.65
N SER A 20 -22.30 0.78 14.29
CA SER A 20 -22.23 -0.68 14.20
C SER A 20 -22.83 -1.20 12.89
N ASN A 21 -22.64 -2.50 12.62
CA ASN A 21 -23.11 -3.18 11.41
C ASN A 21 -22.57 -2.49 10.14
N LYS A 22 -23.43 -2.29 9.13
CA LYS A 22 -23.08 -1.63 7.86
C LYS A 22 -22.56 -0.20 8.03
N ARG A 23 -22.82 0.45 9.17
CA ARG A 23 -22.33 1.80 9.49
C ARG A 23 -21.09 1.80 10.38
N GLY A 24 -20.68 0.65 10.90
CA GLY A 24 -19.59 0.52 11.87
C GLY A 24 -18.28 0.02 11.28
N VAL A 25 -17.95 0.41 10.05
CA VAL A 25 -16.71 -0.03 9.38
C VAL A 25 -15.63 1.02 9.55
N PHE A 26 -14.66 0.74 10.42
CA PHE A 26 -13.55 1.64 10.74
C PHE A 26 -12.32 1.30 9.88
N PHE A 27 -11.83 2.25 9.10
CA PHE A 27 -10.65 2.05 8.25
C PHE A 27 -9.41 2.75 8.81
N GLY A 28 -8.31 2.01 8.96
CA GLY A 28 -6.99 2.54 9.32
C GLY A 28 -6.24 3.17 8.14
N LYS A 29 -6.86 4.09 7.40
CA LYS A 29 -6.24 4.70 6.21
C LYS A 29 -5.19 5.76 6.60
N SER A 30 -3.96 5.57 6.10
CA SER A 30 -2.85 6.52 6.23
C SER A 30 -2.62 7.40 5.00
N GLY A 31 -2.96 6.93 3.80
CA GLY A 31 -2.69 7.66 2.55
C GLY A 31 -3.26 6.99 1.31
N HIS A 32 -2.82 7.46 0.14
CA HIS A 32 -3.10 6.86 -1.16
C HIS A 32 -1.85 6.92 -2.03
N VAL A 33 -1.59 5.82 -2.74
CA VAL A 33 -0.50 5.71 -3.70
C VAL A 33 -1.05 4.96 -4.91
N SER A 34 -0.87 5.54 -6.09
CA SER A 34 -1.21 4.91 -7.35
C SER A 34 -0.16 3.86 -7.74
N ARG A 35 -0.53 2.91 -8.62
CA ARG A 35 0.44 1.94 -9.14
C ARG A 35 1.58 2.60 -9.90
N ARG A 36 1.30 3.68 -10.63
CA ARG A 36 2.30 4.47 -11.34
C ARG A 36 3.34 5.04 -10.37
N GLU A 37 2.90 5.68 -9.29
CA GLU A 37 3.81 6.23 -8.28
C GLU A 37 4.67 5.12 -7.64
N ILE A 38 4.09 3.96 -7.37
CA ILE A 38 4.85 2.80 -6.86
C ILE A 38 5.98 2.43 -7.84
N SER A 39 5.67 2.25 -9.12
CA SER A 39 6.68 1.90 -10.14
C SER A 39 7.76 2.98 -10.26
N GLU A 40 7.39 4.27 -10.24
CA GLU A 40 8.32 5.39 -10.35
C GLU A 40 9.27 5.44 -9.14
N HIS A 41 8.76 5.24 -7.92
CA HIS A 41 9.59 5.22 -6.72
C HIS A 41 10.49 3.98 -6.61
N ILE A 42 10.04 2.82 -7.10
CA ILE A 42 10.89 1.62 -7.20
C ILE A 42 12.05 1.89 -8.16
N ALA A 43 11.77 2.45 -9.34
CA ALA A 43 12.77 2.73 -10.37
C ALA A 43 13.80 3.77 -9.89
N GLU A 44 13.33 4.85 -9.26
CA GLU A 44 14.21 5.87 -8.67
C GLU A 44 15.11 5.27 -7.57
N ALA A 45 14.55 4.47 -6.66
CA ALA A 45 15.34 3.84 -5.59
C ALA A 45 16.41 2.89 -6.15
N GLY A 46 16.07 2.06 -7.14
CA GLY A 46 17.01 1.11 -7.74
C GLY A 46 18.11 1.82 -8.54
N SER A 47 17.76 2.90 -9.24
CA SER A 47 18.75 3.72 -9.97
C SER A 47 19.71 4.44 -9.02
N GLN A 48 19.22 5.01 -7.91
CA GLN A 48 20.07 5.64 -6.89
C GLN A 48 21.07 4.66 -6.25
N LEU A 49 20.71 3.39 -6.16
CA LEU A 49 21.58 2.32 -5.66
C LEU A 49 22.51 1.73 -6.73
N GLY A 50 22.43 2.22 -7.98
CA GLY A 50 23.21 1.67 -9.10
C GLY A 50 22.75 0.30 -9.60
N LEU A 51 21.60 -0.19 -9.13
CA LEU A 51 21.04 -1.51 -9.49
C LEU A 51 20.25 -1.47 -10.80
N LEU A 52 19.72 -0.30 -11.16
CA LEU A 52 19.02 -0.08 -12.42
C LEU A 52 19.77 0.94 -13.27
N THR A 53 19.86 0.66 -14.57
CA THR A 53 20.49 1.54 -15.56
C THR A 53 19.64 2.76 -15.93
N THR A 54 18.34 2.72 -15.62
CA THR A 54 17.40 3.81 -15.88
C THR A 54 16.32 3.88 -14.80
N ARG A 55 15.82 5.09 -14.55
CA ARG A 55 14.65 5.37 -13.71
C ARG A 55 13.34 5.51 -14.49
N GLU A 56 13.38 5.34 -15.81
CA GLU A 56 12.22 5.50 -16.68
C GLU A 56 11.25 4.31 -16.52
N VAL A 57 10.00 4.61 -16.15
CA VAL A 57 8.91 3.62 -16.09
C VAL A 57 8.20 3.57 -17.43
N ARG A 58 8.24 2.40 -18.08
CA ARG A 58 7.56 2.17 -19.35
C ARG A 58 6.13 1.69 -19.13
N ARG A 59 5.28 1.98 -20.12
CA ARG A 59 3.96 1.37 -20.24
C ARG A 59 4.09 0.06 -21.00
N ILE A 60 3.36 -0.95 -20.56
CA ILE A 60 3.26 -2.27 -21.20
C ILE A 60 1.80 -2.61 -21.43
N THR A 61 1.52 -3.56 -22.31
CA THR A 61 0.15 -4.04 -22.49
C THR A 61 -0.27 -4.97 -21.35
N LEU A 62 -1.58 -5.23 -21.24
CA LEU A 62 -2.11 -6.15 -20.23
C LEU A 62 -1.61 -7.58 -20.46
N GLU A 63 -1.54 -8.01 -21.72
CA GLU A 63 -1.07 -9.33 -22.14
C GLU A 63 0.41 -9.53 -21.76
N GLU A 64 1.22 -8.50 -21.96
CA GLU A 64 2.61 -8.50 -21.52
C GLU A 64 2.74 -8.61 -20.01
N ALA A 65 1.93 -7.86 -19.25
CA ALA A 65 1.91 -7.91 -17.80
C ALA A 65 1.48 -9.29 -17.27
N ALA A 66 0.45 -9.87 -17.87
CA ALA A 66 -0.11 -11.17 -17.50
C ALA A 66 0.93 -12.29 -17.66
N GLY A 67 1.57 -12.35 -18.83
CA GLY A 67 2.56 -13.38 -19.11
C GLY A 67 3.89 -13.20 -18.37
N LYS A 68 4.41 -11.96 -18.28
CA LYS A 68 5.78 -11.71 -17.81
C LYS A 68 5.87 -11.39 -16.32
N LEU A 69 4.90 -10.66 -15.75
CA LEU A 69 5.01 -10.13 -14.39
C LEU A 69 4.29 -10.99 -13.37
N LEU A 70 3.04 -11.34 -13.65
CA LEU A 70 2.17 -11.98 -12.65
C LEU A 70 1.91 -13.46 -12.90
N ARG A 71 2.18 -13.96 -14.12
CA ARG A 71 1.92 -15.35 -14.54
C ARG A 71 0.47 -15.78 -14.29
N PHE A 72 -0.45 -14.84 -14.43
CA PHE A 72 -1.89 -15.07 -14.41
C PHE A 72 -2.48 -14.78 -15.78
N ASP A 73 -3.76 -15.09 -15.98
CA ASP A 73 -4.50 -14.61 -17.15
C ASP A 73 -4.67 -13.08 -17.13
N ALA A 74 -5.13 -12.54 -18.26
CA ALA A 74 -5.29 -11.10 -18.45
C ALA A 74 -6.33 -10.50 -17.50
N ASP A 75 -7.44 -11.18 -17.23
CA ASP A 75 -8.54 -10.69 -16.41
C ASP A 75 -8.10 -10.54 -14.95
N VAL A 76 -7.43 -11.55 -14.40
CA VAL A 76 -6.87 -11.52 -13.04
C VAL A 76 -5.77 -10.46 -12.92
N THR A 77 -4.94 -10.33 -13.96
CA THR A 77 -3.88 -9.31 -14.03
C THR A 77 -4.46 -7.91 -14.01
N GLU A 78 -5.54 -7.66 -14.76
CA GLU A 78 -6.24 -6.38 -14.80
C GLU A 78 -6.82 -6.04 -13.42
N LEU A 79 -7.52 -6.98 -12.79
CA LEU A 79 -8.05 -6.80 -11.45
C LEU A 79 -6.95 -6.50 -10.42
N GLY A 80 -5.79 -7.14 -10.53
CA GLY A 80 -4.66 -6.92 -9.62
C GLY A 80 -3.94 -5.58 -9.80
N LEU A 81 -3.79 -5.11 -11.05
CA LEU A 81 -2.96 -3.94 -11.37
C LEU A 81 -3.75 -2.67 -11.68
N ALA A 82 -4.96 -2.80 -12.23
CA ALA A 82 -5.80 -1.68 -12.64
C ALA A 82 -6.97 -1.39 -11.69
N SER A 83 -7.20 -2.23 -10.67
CA SER A 83 -8.23 -1.94 -9.67
C SER A 83 -7.91 -0.68 -8.86
N ARG A 84 -8.97 0.02 -8.46
CA ARG A 84 -8.89 1.21 -7.62
C ARG A 84 -9.72 1.00 -6.37
N SER A 85 -9.06 0.72 -5.25
CA SER A 85 -9.69 0.71 -3.93
C SER A 85 -9.46 2.04 -3.22
N ARG A 86 -10.54 2.67 -2.76
CA ARG A 86 -10.50 3.91 -1.97
C ARG A 86 -11.35 3.75 -0.73
N THR A 87 -10.73 3.96 0.43
CA THR A 87 -11.41 4.00 1.72
C THR A 87 -11.32 5.40 2.31
N ARG A 88 -12.14 5.66 3.33
CA ARG A 88 -12.10 6.86 4.15
C ARG A 88 -12.04 6.44 5.61
N ALA A 89 -11.23 7.13 6.40
CA ALA A 89 -11.02 6.81 7.81
C ALA A 89 -11.94 7.64 8.72
N ASP A 90 -13.06 8.13 8.21
CA ASP A 90 -13.87 9.17 8.87
C ASP A 90 -14.22 8.79 10.32
N LEU A 91 -14.81 7.61 10.52
CA LEU A 91 -15.14 7.09 11.86
C LEU A 91 -13.91 6.86 12.76
N ALA A 92 -12.78 6.46 12.18
CA ALA A 92 -11.54 6.31 12.94
C ALA A 92 -11.00 7.68 13.38
N ARG A 93 -11.07 8.70 12.51
CA ARG A 93 -10.65 10.07 12.84
C ARG A 93 -11.55 10.70 13.88
N GLU A 94 -12.86 10.44 13.86
CA GLU A 94 -13.81 10.86 14.89
C GLU A 94 -13.46 10.28 16.28
N LEU A 95 -12.91 9.07 16.33
CA LEU A 95 -12.37 8.48 17.57
C LEU A 95 -11.06 9.12 18.04
N GLY A 96 -10.49 10.04 17.26
CA GLY A 96 -9.18 10.64 17.51
C GLY A 96 -8.00 9.83 16.96
N TRP A 97 -8.25 8.76 16.19
CA TRP A 97 -7.17 7.95 15.65
C TRP A 97 -6.36 8.72 14.60
N GLN A 98 -5.04 8.57 14.64
CA GLN A 98 -4.11 9.11 13.66
C GLN A 98 -3.12 8.03 13.22
N PRO A 99 -2.76 7.98 11.93
CA PRO A 99 -1.76 7.04 11.44
C PRO A 99 -0.37 7.38 11.96
N THR A 100 0.36 6.38 12.43
CA THR A 100 1.77 6.53 12.85
C THR A 100 2.75 6.52 11.67
N LYS A 101 2.33 5.92 10.55
CA LYS A 101 3.08 5.83 9.30
C LYS A 101 2.27 6.46 8.19
N ILE A 102 2.91 7.35 7.43
CA ILE A 102 2.30 8.09 6.33
C ILE A 102 2.86 7.61 4.99
N LYS A 103 2.35 8.19 3.89
CA LYS A 103 2.78 7.86 2.54
C LYS A 103 4.31 7.89 2.38
N VAL A 104 4.98 8.87 2.98
CA VAL A 104 6.44 9.02 2.87
C VAL A 104 7.15 7.80 3.47
N ASP A 105 6.74 7.30 4.63
CA ASP A 105 7.33 6.10 5.22
C ASP A 105 7.23 4.88 4.29
N PHE A 106 6.09 4.72 3.61
CA PHE A 106 5.88 3.65 2.66
C PHE A 106 6.81 3.77 1.44
N LEU A 107 6.96 4.97 0.89
CA LEU A 107 7.80 5.20 -0.29
C LEU A 107 9.29 5.06 0.00
N VAL A 108 9.75 5.50 1.18
CA VAL A 108 11.17 5.36 1.59
C VAL A 108 11.55 3.88 1.75
N ASN A 109 10.58 3.01 2.08
CA ASN A 109 10.82 1.58 2.24
C ASN A 109 11.33 0.88 0.96
N PHE A 110 11.14 1.44 -0.24
CA PHE A 110 11.61 0.79 -1.47
C PHE A 110 13.14 0.62 -1.52
N LYS A 111 13.91 1.52 -0.92
CA LYS A 111 15.37 1.35 -0.82
C LYS A 111 15.73 0.10 -0.01
N ARG A 112 15.08 -0.07 1.14
CA ARG A 112 15.23 -1.25 1.99
C ARG A 112 14.83 -2.54 1.25
N VAL A 113 13.76 -2.50 0.46
CA VAL A 113 13.35 -3.66 -0.34
C VAL A 113 14.42 -4.04 -1.35
N TRP A 114 15.04 -3.07 -2.03
CA TRP A 114 16.16 -3.35 -2.94
C TRP A 114 17.34 -4.01 -2.23
N GLU A 115 17.73 -3.52 -1.06
CA GLU A 115 18.82 -4.11 -0.26
C GLU A 115 18.54 -5.58 0.06
N VAL A 116 17.32 -5.90 0.50
CA VAL A 116 16.91 -7.29 0.81
C VAL A 116 16.94 -8.16 -0.45
N VAL A 117 16.40 -7.68 -1.57
CA VAL A 117 16.37 -8.44 -2.84
C VAL A 117 17.79 -8.76 -3.33
N VAL A 118 18.73 -7.81 -3.20
CA VAL A 118 20.13 -8.03 -3.58
C VAL A 118 20.81 -9.06 -2.68
N GLU A 119 20.56 -9.01 -1.37
CA GLU A 119 21.09 -9.99 -0.43
C GLU A 119 20.56 -11.40 -0.73
N GLU A 120 19.26 -11.55 -1.00
CA GLU A 120 18.65 -12.84 -1.34
C GLU A 120 19.12 -13.37 -2.70
N SER A 121 19.35 -12.49 -3.68
CA SER A 121 19.83 -12.89 -5.01
C SER A 121 21.31 -13.28 -5.04
N SER A 122 22.06 -12.97 -3.98
CA SER A 122 23.48 -13.32 -3.85
C SER A 122 23.71 -14.66 -3.12
N LYS A 123 22.63 -15.34 -2.72
CA LYS A 123 22.62 -16.67 -2.07
C LYS A 123 22.24 -17.75 -3.09
#